data_AF-F0WNV7-F1
#
_entry.id   AF-F0WNV7-F1
#
_cell.length_a   1.000
_cell.length_b   1.000
_cell.length_c   1.000
_cell.angle_alpha   90.00
_cell.angle_beta   90.00
_cell.angle_gamma   90.00
#
_symmetry.space_group_name_H-M   'P 1'
#
loop_
_entity.id
_entity.type
_entity.pdbx_description
1 polymer ?
#
loop_
_entity_poly.entity_id
_entity_poly.type
_entity_poly.pdbx_seq_one_letter_code
_entity_poly.pdbx_strand_id
1 'polypeptide(L)'
;MPIKAQRARMTPALELTLSAYHNPLSELTREVLVVSVNAKSKFSVDPYTMTLSRVLYKHVSAFDLIYARKTNHRVTYPELEERLLLWIRHCEQYKLPILTSATIREKADRSMASLSSPRQTNQQS
;
A
#
# COMPACT_ATOMS: atom_id res chain seq x y z
N MET A 1 -4.12 -31.92 -14.22
CA MET A 1 -3.75 -30.49 -14.25
C MET A 1 -4.67 -29.73 -13.30
N PRO A 2 -4.20 -29.18 -12.17
CA PRO A 2 -5.09 -28.42 -11.29
C PRO A 2 -5.39 -27.06 -11.93
N ILE A 3 -6.68 -26.78 -12.14
CA ILE A 3 -7.17 -25.47 -12.61
C ILE A 3 -6.87 -24.47 -11.50
N LYS A 4 -5.99 -23.49 -11.76
CA LYS A 4 -5.72 -22.42 -10.79
C LYS A 4 -7.02 -21.70 -10.50
N ALA A 5 -7.43 -21.66 -9.23
CA ALA A 5 -8.60 -20.89 -8.80
C ALA A 5 -8.37 -19.41 -9.14
N GLN A 6 -9.07 -18.91 -10.16
CA GLN A 6 -9.01 -17.52 -10.58
C GLN A 6 -9.84 -16.71 -9.58
N ARG A 7 -9.17 -15.92 -8.73
CA ARG A 7 -9.85 -15.03 -7.79
C ARG A 7 -10.15 -13.69 -8.47
N ALA A 8 -11.35 -13.17 -8.25
CA ALA A 8 -11.70 -11.80 -8.62
C ALA A 8 -10.71 -10.82 -7.97
N ARG A 9 -10.04 -10.00 -8.78
CA ARG A 9 -9.15 -8.94 -8.27
C ARG A 9 -9.99 -7.70 -8.01
N MET A 10 -10.10 -7.31 -6.75
CA MET A 10 -10.68 -6.02 -6.36
C MET A 10 -9.63 -4.93 -6.55
N THR A 11 -9.92 -3.93 -7.38
CA THR A 11 -9.07 -2.75 -7.54
C THR A 11 -9.46 -1.68 -6.50
N PRO A 12 -8.51 -0.85 -6.02
CA PRO A 12 -8.83 0.21 -5.04
C PRO A 12 -9.95 1.16 -5.49
N ALA A 13 -10.00 1.52 -6.78
CA ALA A 13 -11.07 2.35 -7.33
C ALA A 13 -12.46 1.68 -7.20
N LEU A 14 -12.51 0.35 -7.33
CA LEU A 14 -13.72 -0.42 -7.17
C LEU A 14 -14.14 -0.50 -5.70
N GLU A 15 -13.17 -0.69 -4.79
CA GLU A 15 -13.42 -0.65 -3.34
C GLU A 15 -14.00 0.70 -2.89
N LEU A 16 -13.45 1.81 -3.40
CA LEU A 16 -13.98 3.17 -3.18
C LEU A 16 -15.40 3.34 -3.72
N THR A 17 -15.65 2.88 -4.94
CA THR A 17 -16.98 2.99 -5.57
C THR A 17 -18.02 2.20 -4.76
N LEU A 18 -17.64 1.01 -4.30
CA LEU A 18 -18.49 0.15 -3.49
C LEU A 18 -18.74 0.73 -2.09
N SER A 19 -17.72 1.29 -1.44
CA SER A 19 -17.88 1.92 -0.12
C SER A 19 -18.72 3.19 -0.18
N ALA A 20 -18.52 4.04 -1.19
CA ALA A 20 -19.30 5.26 -1.39
C ALA A 20 -20.78 4.95 -1.67
N TYR A 21 -21.06 3.91 -2.47
CA TYR A 21 -22.42 3.46 -2.73
C TYR A 21 -23.08 2.86 -1.49
N HIS A 22 -22.31 2.21 -0.62
CA HIS A 22 -22.79 1.51 0.56
C HIS A 22 -23.01 2.41 1.78
N ASN A 23 -22.24 3.49 1.92
CA ASN A 23 -22.33 4.40 3.07
C ASN A 23 -23.76 4.88 3.41
N PRO A 24 -24.64 5.21 2.43
CA PRO A 24 -26.03 5.56 2.70
C PRO A 24 -26.97 4.36 2.91
N LEU A 25 -26.51 3.13 2.72
CA LEU A 25 -27.30 1.88 2.76
C LEU A 25 -26.91 0.97 3.94
N SER A 26 -26.24 1.52 4.96
CA SER A 26 -25.67 0.76 6.09
C SER A 26 -26.68 -0.01 6.93
N GLU A 27 -27.97 0.28 6.80
CA GLU A 27 -29.06 -0.41 7.50
C GLU A 27 -29.53 -1.70 6.80
N LEU A 28 -29.08 -1.95 5.57
CA LEU A 28 -29.44 -3.18 4.84
C LEU A 28 -28.70 -4.41 5.39
N THR A 29 -29.36 -5.56 5.34
CA THR A 29 -28.75 -6.83 5.72
C THR A 29 -27.62 -7.22 4.75
N ARG A 30 -26.59 -7.90 5.30
CA ARG A 30 -25.38 -8.33 4.59
C ARG A 30 -25.65 -9.07 3.27
N GLU A 31 -26.71 -9.86 3.22
CA GLU A 31 -27.10 -10.65 2.05
C GLU A 31 -27.63 -9.77 0.92
N VAL A 32 -28.49 -8.79 1.24
CA VAL A 32 -29.04 -7.82 0.29
C VAL A 32 -27.91 -6.97 -0.30
N LEU A 33 -26.94 -6.61 0.54
CA LEU A 33 -25.76 -5.86 0.13
C LEU A 33 -24.90 -6.64 -0.88
N VAL A 34 -24.60 -7.90 -0.58
CA VAL A 34 -23.82 -8.77 -1.49
C VAL A 34 -24.54 -8.95 -2.83
N VAL A 35 -25.86 -9.18 -2.83
CA VAL A 35 -26.65 -9.32 -4.06
C VAL A 35 -26.63 -8.02 -4.88
N SER A 36 -26.83 -6.87 -4.24
CA SER A 36 -26.83 -5.58 -4.92
C SER A 36 -25.47 -5.24 -5.54
N VAL A 37 -24.37 -5.59 -4.86
CA VAL A 37 -23.02 -5.41 -5.37
C VAL A 37 -22.78 -6.34 -6.55
N ASN A 38 -23.11 -7.63 -6.44
CA ASN A 38 -22.95 -8.58 -7.55
C ASN A 38 -23.76 -8.17 -8.78
N ALA A 39 -24.98 -7.66 -8.59
CA ALA A 39 -25.80 -7.18 -9.70
C ALA A 39 -25.22 -5.94 -10.41
N LYS A 40 -24.54 -5.05 -9.67
CA LYS A 40 -23.99 -3.79 -10.22
C LYS A 40 -22.54 -3.90 -10.68
N SER A 41 -21.77 -4.82 -10.13
CA SER A 41 -20.36 -4.96 -10.41
C SER A 41 -20.13 -5.90 -11.59
N LYS A 42 -19.35 -5.44 -12.56
CA LYS A 42 -18.97 -6.25 -13.74
C LYS A 42 -17.79 -7.16 -13.42
N PHE A 43 -17.84 -7.89 -12.30
CA PHE A 43 -16.75 -8.81 -12.00
C PHE A 43 -16.75 -9.95 -13.02
N SER A 44 -15.58 -10.24 -13.59
CA SER A 44 -15.39 -11.39 -14.50
C SER A 44 -15.50 -12.74 -13.78
N VAL A 45 -15.44 -12.74 -12.45
CA VAL A 45 -15.56 -13.91 -11.57
C VAL A 45 -16.31 -13.48 -10.33
N ASP A 46 -17.27 -14.27 -9.88
CA ASP A 46 -18.03 -13.95 -8.66
C ASP A 46 -17.09 -13.73 -7.47
N PRO A 47 -17.10 -12.54 -6.86
CA PRO A 47 -16.30 -12.30 -5.68
C PRO A 47 -16.86 -13.12 -4.52
N TYR A 48 -15.96 -13.75 -3.76
CA TYR A 48 -16.37 -14.50 -2.58
C TYR A 48 -17.07 -13.59 -1.57
N THR A 49 -18.17 -14.05 -0.97
CA THR A 49 -19.03 -13.25 -0.09
C THR A 49 -18.28 -12.63 1.10
N MET A 50 -17.28 -13.32 1.67
CA MET A 50 -16.39 -12.72 2.70
C MET A 50 -15.58 -11.53 2.19
N THR A 51 -15.14 -11.54 0.94
CA THR A 51 -14.31 -10.47 0.38
C THR A 51 -15.13 -9.19 0.23
N LEU A 52 -16.36 -9.29 -0.27
CA LEU A 52 -17.30 -8.17 -0.31
C LEU A 52 -17.61 -7.67 1.10
N SER A 53 -17.87 -8.57 2.04
CA SER A 53 -18.17 -8.19 3.43
C SER A 53 -17.01 -7.42 4.08
N ARG A 54 -15.76 -7.83 3.83
CA ARG A 54 -14.58 -7.09 4.33
C ARG A 54 -14.47 -5.70 3.72
N VAL A 55 -14.89 -5.50 2.48
CA VAL A 55 -14.81 -4.16 1.84
C VAL A 55 -15.97 -3.27 2.26
N LEU A 56 -17.17 -3.82 2.44
CA LEU A 56 -18.37 -3.05 2.82
C LEU A 56 -18.37 -2.62 4.29
N TYR A 57 -17.86 -3.46 5.20
CA TYR A 57 -17.85 -3.15 6.64
C TYR A 57 -16.58 -2.50 7.14
N LYS A 58 -15.50 -2.52 6.35
CA LYS A 58 -14.30 -1.76 6.69
C LYS A 58 -14.57 -0.33 6.25
N HIS A 59 -14.72 0.58 7.21
CA HIS A 59 -14.85 2.00 6.94
C HIS A 59 -13.49 2.52 6.45
N VAL A 60 -13.14 2.22 5.19
CA VAL A 60 -11.84 2.58 4.63
C VAL A 60 -11.97 3.98 4.06
N SER A 61 -11.29 4.95 4.69
CA SER A 61 -11.19 6.28 4.10
C SER A 61 -10.41 6.18 2.79
N ALA A 62 -10.64 7.11 1.85
CA ALA A 62 -9.83 7.17 0.64
C ALA A 62 -8.32 7.30 0.94
N PHE A 63 -7.99 7.94 2.07
CA PHE A 63 -6.64 8.02 2.59
C PHE A 63 -6.07 6.65 2.98
N ASP A 64 -6.85 5.84 3.71
CA ASP A 64 -6.46 4.48 4.08
C ASP A 64 -6.30 3.56 2.87
N LEU A 65 -7.03 3.78 1.77
CA LEU A 65 -6.88 3.00 0.53
C LEU A 65 -5.62 3.37 -0.26
N ILE A 66 -5.26 4.65 -0.29
CA ILE A 66 -4.03 5.13 -0.93
C ILE A 66 -2.80 4.62 -0.17
N TYR A 67 -2.89 4.54 1.16
CA TYR A 67 -1.81 4.05 2.03
C TYR A 67 -1.91 2.57 2.43
N ALA A 68 -2.97 1.86 2.03
CA ALA A 68 -3.12 0.42 2.25
C ALA A 68 -2.05 -0.34 1.46
N ARG A 69 -0.85 -0.45 2.04
CA ARG A 69 0.18 -1.38 1.60
C ARG A 69 -0.48 -2.75 1.54
N LYS A 70 -0.62 -3.31 0.34
CA LYS A 70 -1.18 -4.66 0.08
C LYS A 70 -0.43 -5.77 0.83
N THR A 71 0.73 -5.46 1.37
CA THR A 71 1.62 -6.39 2.05
C THR A 71 1.84 -5.95 3.49
N ASN A 72 1.65 -6.85 4.45
CA ASN A 72 2.17 -6.75 5.82
C ASN A 72 3.71 -6.84 5.85
N HIS A 73 4.39 -6.26 4.85
CA HIS A 73 5.84 -6.27 4.77
C HIS A 73 6.36 -5.30 5.82
N ARG A 74 6.95 -5.86 6.87
CA ARG A 74 7.68 -5.07 7.86
C ARG A 74 8.93 -4.52 7.22
N VAL A 75 9.12 -3.21 7.34
CA VAL A 75 10.35 -2.55 6.91
C VAL A 75 11.51 -3.11 7.74
N THR A 76 12.50 -3.70 7.07
CA THR A 76 13.66 -4.31 7.74
C THR A 76 14.63 -3.26 8.28
N TYR A 77 14.74 -2.11 7.61
CA TYR A 77 15.67 -1.03 7.97
C TYR A 77 14.96 0.33 7.94
N PRO A 78 14.16 0.68 8.97
CA PRO A 78 13.32 1.88 8.95
C PRO A 78 14.13 3.17 8.84
N GLU A 79 15.26 3.26 9.57
CA GLU A 79 16.14 4.44 9.55
C GLU A 79 16.83 4.63 8.19
N LEU A 80 17.14 3.53 7.50
CA LEU A 80 17.71 3.58 6.16
C LEU A 80 16.66 4.06 5.14
N GLU A 81 15.45 3.53 5.20
CA GLU A 81 14.34 3.92 4.33
C GLU A 81 14.02 5.41 4.52
N GLU A 82 14.00 5.91 5.75
CA GLU A 82 13.79 7.34 6.05
C GLU A 82 14.88 8.22 5.43
N ARG A 83 16.16 7.88 5.62
CA ARG A 83 17.29 8.64 5.04
C ARG A 83 17.28 8.63 3.52
N LEU A 84 16.93 7.50 2.91
CA LEU A 84 16.79 7.38 1.47
C LEU A 84 15.64 8.24 0.96
N LEU A 85 14.48 8.21 1.60
CA LEU A 85 13.33 9.03 1.22
C LEU A 85 13.64 10.53 1.30
N LEU A 86 14.33 10.98 2.35
CA LEU A 86 14.77 12.38 2.47
C LEU A 86 15.71 12.77 1.33
N TRP A 87 16.67 11.91 0.99
CA TRP A 87 17.58 12.15 -0.11
C TRP A 87 16.85 12.19 -1.47
N ILE A 88 15.89 11.28 -1.70
CA ILE A 88 15.07 11.26 -2.92
C ILE A 88 14.29 12.57 -3.07
N ARG A 89 13.61 13.02 -2.00
CA ARG A 89 12.89 14.31 -1.98
C ARG A 89 13.79 15.49 -2.30
N HIS A 90 15.02 15.47 -1.79
CA HIS A 90 16.02 16.47 -2.12
C HIS A 90 16.34 16.43 -3.61
N CYS A 91 16.64 15.26 -4.18
CA CYS A 91 16.89 15.12 -5.61
C CYS A 91 15.72 15.61 -6.48
N GLU A 92 14.47 15.34 -6.08
CA GLU A 92 13.26 15.84 -6.74
C GLU A 92 13.19 17.38 -6.69
N GLN A 93 13.46 17.97 -5.52
CA GLN A 93 13.46 19.44 -5.34
C GLN A 93 14.46 20.13 -6.28
N TYR A 94 15.65 19.55 -6.45
CA TYR A 94 16.68 20.09 -7.35
C TYR A 94 16.54 19.63 -8.80
N LYS A 95 15.45 18.94 -9.15
CA LYS A 95 15.20 18.39 -10.49
C LYS A 95 16.38 17.59 -11.03
N LEU A 96 17.08 16.87 -10.15
CA LEU A 96 18.22 16.04 -10.55
C LEU A 96 17.70 14.87 -11.41
N PRO A 97 18.21 14.71 -12.64
CA PRO A 97 17.67 13.72 -13.57
C PRO A 97 17.90 12.30 -13.06
N ILE A 98 16.78 11.68 -12.70
CA ILE A 98 16.51 10.24 -12.53
C ILE A 98 17.53 9.49 -11.68
N LEU A 99 17.10 9.29 -10.43
CA LEU A 99 17.60 8.28 -9.50
C LEU A 99 17.46 6.89 -10.12
N THR A 100 18.47 6.42 -10.86
CA THR A 100 18.50 5.04 -11.31
C THR A 100 18.54 4.10 -10.09
N SER A 101 18.08 2.86 -10.27
CA SER A 101 18.16 1.84 -9.22
C SER A 101 19.60 1.62 -8.72
N ALA A 102 20.60 1.82 -9.59
CA ALA A 102 22.02 1.75 -9.25
C ALA A 102 22.41 2.88 -8.28
N THR A 103 22.03 4.12 -8.57
CA THR A 103 22.32 5.28 -7.72
C THR A 103 21.64 5.18 -6.35
N ILE A 104 20.40 4.67 -6.31
CA ILE A 104 19.68 4.44 -5.05
C ILE A 104 20.40 3.37 -4.21
N ARG A 105 20.85 2.28 -4.83
CA ARG A 105 21.59 1.21 -4.15
C ARG A 105 22.90 1.73 -3.57
N GLU A 106 23.67 2.45 -4.38
CA GLU A 106 24.93 3.03 -3.92
C GLU A 106 24.72 4.00 -2.75
N LYS A 107 23.66 4.82 -2.79
CA LYS A 107 23.31 5.68 -1.66
C LYS A 107 22.93 4.88 -0.42
N ALA A 108 22.15 3.80 -0.58
CA ALA A 108 21.75 2.93 0.50
C ALA A 108 22.96 2.29 1.20
N ASP A 109 23.92 1.78 0.41
CA ASP A 109 25.14 1.16 0.92
C ASP A 109 26.00 2.16 1.71
N ARG A 110 26.15 3.39 1.20
CA ARG A 110 26.84 4.48 1.92
C ARG A 110 26.13 4.85 3.22
N SER A 111 24.79 4.93 3.19
CA SER A 111 24.00 5.22 4.39
C SER A 111 24.09 4.10 5.42
N MET A 112 24.13 2.84 5.00
CA MET A 112 24.37 1.69 5.88
C MET A 112 25.76 1.74 6.51
N ALA A 113 26.80 2.00 5.72
CA ALA A 113 28.17 2.14 6.24
C ALA A 113 28.28 3.25 7.30
N SER A 114 27.57 4.37 7.11
CA SER A 114 27.53 5.47 8.09
C SER A 114 26.78 5.14 9.38
N LEU A 115 25.83 4.20 9.33
CA LEU A 115 25.09 3.71 10.50
C LEU A 115 25.90 2.67 11.28
N SER A 116 26.76 1.91 10.59
CA SER A 116 27.62 0.89 11.20
C SER A 116 28.94 1.42 11.76
N SER A 117 29.31 2.67 11.46
CA SER A 117 30.53 3.26 12.00
C SER A 117 30.30 3.76 13.44
N PRO A 118 31.07 3.31 14.44
CA PRO A 118 30.96 3.84 15.80
C PRO A 118 31.28 5.33 15.78
N ARG A 119 30.45 6.14 16.44
CA ARG A 119 30.75 7.55 16.74
C ARG A 119 32.15 7.62 17.33
N GLN A 120 33.10 8.21 16.59
CA GLN A 120 34.32 8.68 17.22
C GLN A 120 33.91 9.82 18.15
N THR A 121 33.83 9.51 19.44
CA THR A 121 33.79 10.50 20.51
C THR A 121 35.10 11.28 20.45
N ASN A 122 35.06 12.46 19.88
CA ASN A 122 36.13 13.45 20.04
C ASN A 122 36.24 13.79 21.52
N GLN A 123 37.23 13.21 22.20
CA GLN A 123 37.87 13.85 23.33
C GLN A 123 38.82 14.89 22.76
N GLN A 124 38.54 16.17 23.00
CA GLN A 124 39.54 17.22 22.93
C GLN A 124 39.75 17.74 24.35
N SER A 125 41.04 17.78 24.69
CA SER A 125 41.66 18.08 25.97
C SER A 125 41.42 19.49 26.50
#